data_AF-A0A1U9WZ39-F1
#
_entry.id   AF-A0A1U9WZ39-F1
#
_cell.length_a   1.000
_cell.length_b   1.000
_cell.length_c   1.000
_cell.angle_alpha   90.00
_cell.angle_beta   90.00
_cell.angle_gamma   90.00
#
_symmetry.space_group_name_H-M   'P 1'
#
loop_
_entity.id
_entity.type
_entity.pdbx_description
1 polymer ?
#
loop_
_entity_poly.entity_id
_entity_poly.type
_entity_poly.pdbx_seq_one_letter_code
_entity_poly.pdbx_strand_id
1 'polypeptide(L)'
;MKVNKFVKGFAAIALFSLVLAGCGADKKDNTTNSSSAASSETKKSTESSAPAKKVAGGDLKDGTYKLEEKNEKNGYRAVFEMTVKDGKITESKYDNINADGKSKTEDTKYEESMKAKSGVGPKEYIKQLNDSFVKAQSASGVEVVTGATHSSESFQNYAQQLIQAAQAGNTDTIEIDNGATLKDGTYSLKEKNDSNGYHTTFSMTVKDGKVTESNY
;
A
#
# COMPACT_ATOMS: atom_id res chain seq x y z
N MET A 1 23.42 29.08 -38.18
CA MET A 1 22.09 29.55 -38.61
C MET A 1 21.07 28.98 -37.64
N LYS A 2 20.42 29.80 -36.82
CA LYS A 2 19.24 30.65 -37.06
C LYS A 2 17.95 29.92 -36.62
N VAL A 3 17.36 30.50 -35.58
CA VAL A 3 16.11 30.22 -34.84
C VAL A 3 14.85 30.09 -35.71
N ASN A 4 13.80 29.39 -35.21
CA ASN A 4 12.54 30.05 -34.81
C ASN A 4 11.47 29.15 -34.14
N LYS A 5 10.65 29.84 -33.34
CA LYS A 5 9.55 29.43 -32.43
C LYS A 5 8.16 29.35 -33.13
N PHE A 6 7.15 29.03 -32.30
CA PHE A 6 5.66 29.17 -32.40
C PHE A 6 4.93 27.88 -32.80
N VAL A 7 3.79 27.47 -32.21
CA VAL A 7 2.51 28.18 -31.97
C VAL A 7 1.69 27.54 -30.82
N LYS A 8 0.87 28.38 -30.16
CA LYS A 8 -0.11 28.07 -29.10
C LYS A 8 -1.40 27.43 -29.64
N GLY A 9 -2.06 26.57 -28.87
CA GLY A 9 -3.44 26.11 -29.15
C GLY A 9 -4.22 25.83 -27.87
N PHE A 10 -5.10 26.76 -27.49
CA PHE A 10 -6.12 26.63 -26.46
C PHE A 10 -7.34 25.90 -27.04
N ALA A 11 -7.93 24.95 -26.30
CA ALA A 11 -9.31 24.51 -26.52
C ALA A 11 -9.97 24.23 -25.17
N ALA A 12 -10.89 25.10 -24.79
CA ALA A 12 -11.77 24.96 -23.64
C ALA A 12 -12.92 24.00 -23.99
N ILE A 13 -13.23 23.06 -23.09
CA ILE A 13 -14.40 22.17 -23.19
C ILE A 13 -15.37 22.53 -22.06
N ALA A 14 -16.62 22.74 -22.45
CA ALA A 14 -17.67 23.42 -21.74
C ALA A 14 -18.36 22.59 -20.64
N LEU A 15 -18.79 23.30 -19.60
CA LEU A 15 -19.72 22.86 -18.55
C LEU A 15 -21.13 22.66 -19.12
N PHE A 16 -21.76 21.53 -18.81
CA PHE A 16 -23.21 21.34 -18.98
C PHE A 16 -23.86 21.14 -17.60
N SER A 17 -24.55 22.18 -17.15
CA SER A 17 -25.53 22.13 -16.07
C SER A 17 -26.90 21.76 -16.65
N LEU A 18 -27.46 20.63 -16.24
CA LEU A 18 -28.88 20.32 -16.48
C LEU A 18 -29.71 20.95 -15.34
N VAL A 19 -30.41 22.03 -15.68
CA VAL A 19 -31.60 22.50 -14.95
C VAL A 19 -32.80 21.84 -15.60
N LEU A 20 -33.55 21.05 -14.82
CA LEU A 20 -34.83 20.47 -15.23
C LEU A 20 -35.95 21.32 -14.63
N ALA A 21 -36.63 22.09 -15.48
CA ALA A 21 -37.89 22.75 -15.17
C ALA A 21 -38.91 22.33 -16.23
N GLY A 22 -40.12 21.93 -15.81
CA GLY A 22 -41.29 21.97 -16.69
C GLY A 22 -42.32 20.86 -16.52
N CYS A 23 -43.35 21.11 -15.71
CA CYS A 23 -44.79 20.99 -15.99
C CYS A 23 -45.51 21.21 -14.63
N GLY A 24 -46.41 22.16 -14.41
CA GLY A 24 -47.31 22.88 -15.31
C GLY A 24 -48.75 22.61 -14.86
N ALA A 25 -49.33 23.51 -14.04
CA ALA A 25 -50.76 23.81 -13.94
C ALA A 25 -50.99 25.01 -13.00
N ASP A 26 -51.37 26.15 -13.57
CA ASP A 26 -51.91 27.32 -12.89
C ASP A 26 -53.39 27.11 -12.50
N LYS A 27 -53.82 27.58 -11.32
CA LYS A 27 -54.80 28.70 -11.14
C LYS A 27 -55.63 28.63 -9.82
N LYS A 28 -55.35 29.62 -8.96
CA LYS A 28 -56.19 30.42 -8.03
C LYS A 28 -57.34 29.84 -7.16
N ASP A 29 -57.30 30.37 -5.93
CA ASP A 29 -58.36 30.76 -4.98
C ASP A 29 -58.84 29.80 -3.87
N ASN A 30 -58.28 30.09 -2.68
CA ASN A 30 -58.93 30.47 -1.41
C ASN A 30 -59.78 29.47 -0.59
N THR A 31 -59.34 29.35 0.68
CA THR A 31 -60.18 29.36 1.90
C THR A 31 -60.84 28.05 2.37
N THR A 32 -60.17 27.48 3.38
CA THR A 32 -60.73 27.08 4.70
C THR A 32 -61.27 25.66 4.93
N ASN A 33 -60.61 25.06 5.93
CA ASN A 33 -61.11 24.23 7.04
C ASN A 33 -60.89 22.72 6.99
N SER A 34 -60.17 22.27 8.04
CA SER A 34 -60.33 21.07 8.89
C SER A 34 -61.02 19.85 8.28
N SER A 35 -60.51 18.63 8.39
CA SER A 35 -60.17 17.94 9.64
C SER A 35 -59.58 16.55 9.32
N SER A 36 -58.71 16.03 10.20
CA SER A 36 -58.51 14.59 10.53
C SER A 36 -58.02 13.63 9.41
N ALA A 37 -57.12 12.67 9.61
CA ALA A 37 -56.70 11.94 10.79
C ALA A 37 -55.28 11.35 10.59
N ALA A 38 -54.74 10.89 11.71
CA ALA A 38 -53.38 10.50 12.03
C ALA A 38 -52.80 9.24 11.35
N SER A 39 -51.54 8.96 11.75
CA SER A 39 -50.71 7.75 11.59
C SER A 39 -49.67 7.87 10.47
N SER A 40 -48.36 7.74 10.70
CA SER A 40 -47.60 7.24 11.84
C SER A 40 -46.14 7.65 11.66
N GLU A 41 -45.52 8.13 12.73
CA GLU A 41 -44.09 8.40 12.81
C GLU A 41 -43.29 7.11 12.62
N THR A 42 -42.39 7.10 11.64
CA THR A 42 -41.21 6.23 11.66
C THR A 42 -40.01 7.14 11.84
N LYS A 43 -39.58 7.31 13.11
CA LYS A 43 -38.28 7.89 13.44
C LYS A 43 -37.20 6.95 12.91
N LYS A 44 -36.73 7.23 11.70
CA LYS A 44 -35.42 6.74 11.24
C LYS A 44 -34.38 7.52 12.03
N SER A 45 -33.90 6.90 13.10
CA SER A 45 -32.73 7.35 13.85
C SER A 45 -31.56 7.41 12.88
N THR A 46 -31.27 8.61 12.37
CA THR A 46 -30.04 8.91 11.66
C THR A 46 -28.95 9.00 12.73
N GLU A 47 -28.36 7.85 13.08
CA GLU A 47 -27.07 7.82 13.77
C GLU A 47 -26.03 8.42 12.84
N SER A 48 -25.77 9.70 13.01
CA SER A 48 -24.59 10.36 12.51
C SER A 48 -23.41 9.89 13.35
N SER A 49 -22.89 8.69 13.06
CA SER A 49 -21.63 8.23 13.61
C SER A 49 -20.53 9.15 13.11
N ALA A 50 -19.82 9.82 14.03
CA ALA A 50 -18.58 10.50 13.71
C ALA A 50 -17.64 9.53 12.98
N PRO A 51 -16.91 9.96 11.93
CA PRO A 51 -16.01 9.08 11.20
C PRO A 51 -14.98 8.48 12.16
N ALA A 52 -14.87 7.15 12.18
CA ALA A 52 -13.93 6.43 13.03
C ALA A 52 -12.50 6.95 12.79
N LYS A 53 -11.79 7.27 13.88
CA LYS A 53 -10.40 7.74 13.82
C LYS A 53 -9.50 6.59 13.37
N LYS A 54 -8.92 6.69 12.18
CA LYS A 54 -7.96 5.73 11.63
C LYS A 54 -6.63 5.81 12.41
N VAL A 55 -6.23 4.71 13.06
CA VAL A 55 -5.00 4.53 13.85
C VAL A 55 -3.90 3.79 13.07
N ALA A 56 -4.22 2.74 12.30
CA ALA A 56 -3.28 2.06 11.39
C ALA A 56 -3.29 2.71 10.00
N GLY A 57 -2.14 2.77 9.34
CA GLY A 57 -2.04 3.52 8.08
C GLY A 57 -2.08 5.04 8.28
N GLY A 58 -1.47 5.53 9.36
CA GLY A 58 -1.29 6.96 9.63
C GLY A 58 -0.26 7.61 8.69
N ASP A 59 -0.05 8.92 8.84
CA ASP A 59 0.91 9.66 8.01
C ASP A 59 2.32 9.11 8.18
N LEU A 60 3.06 9.00 7.07
CA LEU A 60 4.45 8.59 7.10
C LEU A 60 5.28 9.70 7.74
N LYS A 61 6.14 9.35 8.70
CA LYS A 61 7.11 10.29 9.27
C LYS A 61 8.31 10.38 8.36
N ASP A 62 8.79 11.60 8.13
CA ASP A 62 9.99 11.83 7.35
C ASP A 62 11.20 11.15 7.98
N GLY A 63 12.08 10.62 7.14
CA GLY A 63 13.24 9.87 7.58
C GLY A 63 13.69 8.82 6.58
N THR A 64 14.73 8.10 6.95
CA THR A 64 15.26 6.96 6.20
C THR A 64 15.07 5.71 7.04
N TYR A 65 14.42 4.71 6.46
CA TYR A 65 14.05 3.46 7.11
C TYR A 65 14.79 2.32 6.42
N LYS A 66 15.35 1.40 7.20
CA LYS A 66 16.23 0.35 6.72
C LYS A 66 15.77 -1.03 7.15
N LEU A 67 15.94 -2.00 6.27
CA LEU A 67 15.71 -3.41 6.52
C LEU A 67 16.83 -4.22 5.86
N GLU A 68 17.31 -5.25 6.55
CA GLU A 68 18.28 -6.19 6.00
C GLU A 68 18.02 -7.62 6.46
N GLU A 69 18.27 -8.58 5.58
CA GLU A 69 18.31 -10.00 5.94
C GLU A 69 19.64 -10.37 6.59
N LYS A 70 19.62 -11.28 7.57
CA LYS A 70 20.83 -11.79 8.22
C LYS A 70 21.48 -12.94 7.47
N ASN A 71 20.70 -13.77 6.79
CA ASN A 71 21.18 -15.00 6.16
C ASN A 71 21.08 -14.91 4.64
N GLU A 72 22.04 -15.53 3.97
CA GLU A 72 22.04 -15.60 2.52
C GLU A 72 21.19 -16.78 2.02
N LYS A 73 20.45 -16.53 0.94
CA LYS A 73 19.78 -17.55 0.14
C LYS A 73 20.31 -17.50 -1.28
N ASN A 74 20.87 -18.62 -1.74
CA ASN A 74 21.55 -18.72 -3.04
C ASN A 74 22.71 -17.71 -3.20
N GLY A 75 23.43 -17.43 -2.11
CA GLY A 75 24.60 -16.53 -2.09
C GLY A 75 24.28 -15.04 -2.07
N TYR A 76 23.03 -14.65 -1.79
CA TYR A 76 22.63 -13.25 -1.62
C TYR A 76 21.68 -13.09 -0.43
N ARG A 77 21.65 -11.88 0.13
CA ARG A 77 20.69 -11.44 1.13
C ARG A 77 20.09 -10.10 0.71
N ALA A 78 18.84 -9.84 1.09
CA ALA A 78 18.18 -8.58 0.79
C ALA A 78 18.66 -7.43 1.68
N VAL A 79 18.82 -6.26 1.10
CA VAL A 79 18.96 -4.97 1.79
C VAL A 79 17.94 -4.01 1.20
N PHE A 80 17.32 -3.19 2.04
CA PHE A 80 16.25 -2.29 1.61
C PHE A 80 16.28 -0.99 2.41
N GLU A 81 16.46 0.12 1.71
CA GLU A 81 16.27 1.47 2.25
C GLU A 81 15.06 2.16 1.60
N MET A 82 14.24 2.81 2.42
CA MET A 82 13.13 3.66 2.01
C MET A 82 13.30 5.05 2.61
N THR A 83 13.19 6.11 1.79
CA THR A 83 13.24 7.50 2.26
C THR A 83 11.87 8.14 2.15
N VAL A 84 11.40 8.74 3.25
CA VAL A 84 10.17 9.52 3.34
C VAL A 84 10.50 11.00 3.49
N LYS A 85 9.86 11.85 2.69
CA LYS A 85 9.92 13.32 2.80
C LYS A 85 8.53 13.90 2.54
N ASP A 86 8.13 14.89 3.32
CA ASP A 86 6.81 15.52 3.27
C ASP A 86 5.68 14.47 3.31
N GLY A 87 5.86 13.42 4.12
CA GLY A 87 4.92 12.30 4.24
C GLY A 87 4.78 11.41 3.00
N LYS A 88 5.71 11.50 2.03
CA LYS A 88 5.72 10.69 0.80
C LYS A 88 6.98 9.85 0.70
N ILE A 89 6.86 8.64 0.17
CA ILE A 89 8.02 7.82 -0.21
C ILE A 89 8.67 8.49 -1.42
N THR A 90 9.88 8.99 -1.25
CA THR A 90 10.63 9.70 -2.31
C THR A 90 11.74 8.84 -2.90
N GLU A 91 12.16 7.80 -2.19
CA GLU A 91 13.22 6.91 -2.65
C GLU A 91 13.00 5.49 -2.14
N SER A 92 13.34 4.52 -2.99
CA SER A 92 13.35 3.09 -2.71
C SER A 92 14.66 2.51 -3.22
N LYS A 93 15.45 1.89 -2.35
CA LYS A 93 16.70 1.23 -2.65
C LYS A 93 16.70 -0.20 -2.09
N TYR A 94 15.92 -1.06 -2.72
CA TYR A 94 15.98 -2.50 -2.53
C TYR A 94 17.05 -3.10 -3.43
N ASP A 95 17.83 -4.02 -2.90
CA ASP A 95 18.75 -4.86 -3.65
C ASP A 95 18.94 -6.22 -2.95
N ASN A 96 19.54 -7.16 -3.66
CA ASN A 96 20.11 -8.36 -3.08
C ASN A 96 21.62 -8.25 -3.22
N ILE A 97 22.37 -8.38 -2.12
CA ILE A 97 23.82 -8.28 -2.11
C ILE A 97 24.44 -9.60 -1.69
N ASN A 98 25.62 -9.92 -2.22
CA ASN A 98 26.39 -11.10 -1.81
C ASN A 98 27.20 -10.84 -0.52
N ALA A 99 27.98 -11.82 -0.08
CA ALA A 99 28.84 -11.72 1.10
C ALA A 99 29.83 -10.55 1.05
N ASP A 100 30.32 -10.20 -0.15
CA ASP A 100 31.23 -9.06 -0.37
C ASP A 100 30.49 -7.70 -0.41
N GLY A 101 29.16 -7.70 -0.30
CA GLY A 101 28.32 -6.51 -0.44
C GLY A 101 28.08 -6.05 -1.87
N LYS A 102 28.41 -6.88 -2.88
CA LYS A 102 28.19 -6.56 -4.30
C LYS A 102 26.74 -6.81 -4.69
N SER A 103 26.19 -5.89 -5.49
CA SER A 103 24.84 -5.95 -6.00
C SER A 103 24.61 -7.18 -6.89
N LYS A 104 23.46 -7.82 -6.73
CA LYS A 104 23.01 -8.89 -7.64
C LYS A 104 22.71 -8.36 -9.04
N THR A 105 22.44 -7.07 -9.20
CA THR A 105 22.30 -6.43 -10.51
C THR A 105 23.64 -6.39 -11.28
N GLU A 106 24.77 -6.49 -10.58
CA GLU A 106 26.11 -6.52 -11.19
C GLU A 106 26.56 -7.94 -11.57
N ASP A 107 25.83 -8.98 -11.11
CA ASP A 107 26.14 -10.37 -11.45
C ASP A 107 25.60 -10.74 -12.85
N THR A 108 26.47 -10.60 -13.86
CA THR A 108 26.12 -10.90 -15.25
C THR A 108 25.77 -12.36 -15.49
N LYS A 109 26.37 -13.30 -14.75
CA LYS A 109 26.09 -14.73 -14.90
C LYS A 109 24.71 -15.06 -14.34
N TYR A 110 24.38 -14.52 -13.16
CA TYR A 110 23.06 -14.70 -12.58
C TYR A 110 21.99 -14.09 -13.50
N GLU A 111 22.22 -12.87 -13.96
CA GLU A 111 21.38 -12.14 -14.92
C GLU A 111 21.06 -12.97 -16.17
N GLU A 112 22.08 -13.47 -16.87
CA GLU A 112 21.91 -14.31 -18.06
C GLU A 112 21.15 -15.60 -17.74
N SER A 113 21.51 -16.27 -16.65
CA SER A 113 20.91 -17.56 -16.27
C SER A 113 19.42 -17.43 -15.89
N MET A 114 19.04 -16.32 -15.24
CA MET A 114 17.67 -16.08 -14.81
C MET A 114 16.80 -15.68 -16.00
N LYS A 115 17.30 -14.80 -16.87
CA LYS A 115 16.60 -14.42 -18.12
C LYS A 115 16.30 -15.61 -19.01
N ALA A 116 17.26 -16.52 -19.17
CA ALA A 116 17.05 -17.73 -19.98
C ALA A 116 15.90 -18.61 -19.47
N LYS A 117 15.64 -18.62 -18.16
CA LYS A 117 14.62 -19.48 -17.53
C LYS A 117 13.26 -18.78 -17.34
N SER A 118 13.28 -17.49 -17.07
CA SER A 118 12.13 -16.74 -16.56
C SER A 118 11.78 -15.49 -17.36
N GLY A 119 12.60 -15.11 -18.35
CA GLY A 119 12.41 -13.93 -19.18
C GLY A 119 12.81 -12.60 -18.54
N VAL A 120 13.22 -12.59 -17.27
CA VAL A 120 13.60 -11.39 -16.51
C VAL A 120 14.86 -11.66 -15.68
N GLY A 121 15.69 -10.64 -15.45
CA GLY A 121 16.88 -10.71 -14.59
C GLY A 121 16.83 -9.72 -13.43
N PRO A 122 17.77 -9.82 -12.47
CA PRO A 122 17.95 -8.85 -11.39
C PRO A 122 17.96 -7.39 -11.84
N LYS A 123 18.59 -7.07 -12.97
CA LYS A 123 18.64 -5.68 -13.45
C LYS A 123 17.25 -5.10 -13.73
N GLU A 124 16.35 -5.91 -14.30
CA GLU A 124 15.00 -5.46 -14.60
C GLU A 124 14.09 -5.51 -13.37
N TYR A 125 13.99 -6.65 -12.69
CA TYR A 125 12.97 -6.79 -11.65
C TYR A 125 13.28 -5.88 -10.45
N ILE A 126 14.55 -5.70 -10.07
CA ILE A 126 14.92 -4.83 -8.94
C ILE A 126 14.59 -3.39 -9.25
N LYS A 127 14.89 -2.92 -10.47
CA LYS A 127 14.51 -1.58 -10.91
C LYS A 127 13.00 -1.40 -10.92
N GLN A 128 12.26 -2.35 -11.51
CA GLN A 128 10.81 -2.27 -11.62
C GLN A 128 10.12 -2.23 -10.26
N LEU A 129 10.57 -3.03 -9.29
CA LEU A 129 9.99 -3.05 -7.93
C LEU A 129 10.23 -1.72 -7.20
N ASN A 130 11.45 -1.19 -7.24
CA ASN A 130 11.77 0.11 -6.62
C ASN A 130 10.94 1.25 -7.23
N ASP A 131 10.86 1.32 -8.57
CA ASP A 131 10.06 2.33 -9.27
C ASP A 131 8.56 2.18 -8.95
N SER A 132 8.06 0.94 -8.95
CA SER A 132 6.67 0.62 -8.63
C SER A 132 6.32 1.03 -7.22
N PHE A 133 7.21 0.84 -6.25
CA PHE A 133 6.97 1.21 -4.86
C PHE A 133 6.86 2.72 -4.64
N VAL A 134 7.79 3.48 -5.21
CA VAL A 134 7.72 4.95 -5.17
C VAL A 134 6.46 5.44 -5.87
N LYS A 135 6.04 4.83 -6.98
CA LYS A 135 4.80 5.20 -7.67
C LYS A 135 3.55 4.85 -6.87
N ALA A 136 3.52 3.67 -6.26
CA ALA A 136 2.35 3.12 -5.58
C ALA A 136 2.12 3.68 -4.18
N GLN A 137 3.17 4.20 -3.52
CA GLN A 137 3.12 4.71 -2.14
C GLN A 137 2.56 3.70 -1.12
N SER A 138 2.58 2.42 -1.46
CA SER A 138 2.01 1.32 -0.68
C SER A 138 2.65 0.01 -1.11
N ALA A 139 2.83 -0.91 -0.16
CA ALA A 139 3.40 -2.22 -0.46
C ALA A 139 2.46 -3.07 -1.33
N SER A 140 1.17 -3.08 -1.03
CA SER A 140 0.16 -3.85 -1.79
C SER A 140 -0.08 -3.32 -3.21
N GLY A 141 0.28 -2.06 -3.49
CA GLY A 141 0.21 -1.48 -4.82
C GLY A 141 1.42 -1.76 -5.71
N VAL A 142 2.46 -2.40 -5.17
CA VAL A 142 3.65 -2.80 -5.95
C VAL A 142 3.26 -3.95 -6.86
N GLU A 143 3.49 -3.80 -8.16
CA GLU A 143 3.18 -4.84 -9.13
C GLU A 143 4.14 -6.02 -9.02
N VAL A 144 3.59 -7.23 -9.11
CA VAL A 144 4.39 -8.45 -9.20
C VAL A 144 5.06 -8.51 -10.57
N VAL A 145 6.36 -8.79 -10.59
CA VAL A 145 7.13 -8.93 -11.82
C VAL A 145 7.07 -10.39 -12.28
N THR A 146 6.43 -10.65 -13.42
CA THR A 146 6.38 -11.99 -14.02
C THR A 146 7.80 -12.53 -14.23
N GLY A 147 8.03 -13.78 -13.81
CA GLY A 147 9.36 -14.41 -13.81
C GLY A 147 10.19 -14.14 -12.55
N ALA A 148 9.77 -13.21 -11.69
CA ALA A 148 10.41 -12.86 -10.42
C ALA A 148 9.42 -12.80 -9.24
N THR A 149 8.34 -13.59 -9.28
CA THR A 149 7.22 -13.55 -8.31
C THR A 149 7.68 -13.62 -6.85
N HIS A 150 8.53 -14.58 -6.48
CA HIS A 150 9.04 -14.72 -5.11
C HIS A 150 9.84 -13.49 -4.66
N SER A 151 10.58 -12.86 -5.57
CA SER A 151 11.30 -11.61 -5.28
C SER A 151 10.33 -10.45 -5.07
N SER A 152 9.23 -10.39 -5.82
CA SER A 152 8.18 -9.39 -5.66
C SER A 152 7.44 -9.55 -4.33
N GLU A 153 7.08 -10.76 -3.94
CA GLU A 153 6.41 -11.04 -2.66
C GLU A 153 7.30 -10.68 -1.47
N SER A 154 8.59 -11.02 -1.53
CA SER A 154 9.57 -10.65 -0.50
C SER A 154 9.72 -9.13 -0.41
N PHE A 155 9.81 -8.44 -1.56
CA PHE A 155 9.84 -6.98 -1.62
C PHE A 155 8.60 -6.36 -0.97
N GLN A 156 7.40 -6.83 -1.31
CA GLN A 156 6.14 -6.32 -0.76
C GLN A 156 6.08 -6.48 0.75
N ASN A 157 6.48 -7.65 1.26
CA ASN A 157 6.56 -7.90 2.70
C ASN A 157 7.51 -6.90 3.39
N TYR A 158 8.73 -6.73 2.86
CA TYR A 158 9.73 -5.83 3.44
C TYR A 158 9.32 -4.35 3.32
N ALA A 159 8.75 -3.94 2.20
CA ALA A 159 8.17 -2.61 2.01
C ALA A 159 7.08 -2.32 3.05
N GLN A 160 6.21 -3.29 3.34
CA GLN A 160 5.15 -3.12 4.34
C GLN A 160 5.73 -2.94 5.76
N GLN A 161 6.85 -3.58 6.08
CA GLN A 161 7.53 -3.39 7.37
C GLN A 161 8.17 -2.00 7.46
N LEU A 162 8.83 -1.54 6.40
CA LEU A 162 9.40 -0.18 6.32
C LEU A 162 8.32 0.91 6.43
N ILE A 163 7.16 0.73 5.78
CA ILE A 163 6.01 1.64 5.92
C ILE A 163 5.53 1.71 7.38
N GLN A 164 5.42 0.57 8.05
CA GLN A 164 5.00 0.54 9.45
C GLN A 164 6.02 1.21 10.37
N ALA A 165 7.32 0.99 10.13
CA ALA A 165 8.38 1.71 10.82
C ALA A 165 8.27 3.23 10.59
N ALA A 166 8.00 3.65 9.35
CA ALA A 166 7.78 5.05 9.01
C ALA A 166 6.54 5.67 9.65
N GLN A 167 5.44 4.93 9.78
CA GLN A 167 4.26 5.37 10.51
C GLN A 167 4.53 5.52 12.01
N ALA A 168 5.41 4.68 12.56
CA ALA A 168 5.87 4.74 13.94
C ALA A 168 6.98 5.77 14.17
N GLY A 169 7.61 6.29 13.10
CA GLY A 169 8.83 7.10 13.19
C GLY A 169 10.04 6.32 13.76
N ASN A 170 10.04 4.99 13.65
CA ASN A 170 11.14 4.15 14.13
C ASN A 170 12.18 3.99 13.01
N THR A 171 13.37 4.56 13.20
CA THR A 171 14.47 4.52 12.22
C THR A 171 15.50 3.43 12.50
N ASP A 172 15.30 2.60 13.53
CA ASP A 172 16.16 1.44 13.79
C ASP A 172 16.12 0.48 12.59
N THR A 173 17.27 -0.09 12.23
CA THR A 173 17.34 -1.10 11.16
C THR A 173 16.51 -2.33 11.56
N ILE A 174 15.57 -2.71 10.70
CA ILE A 174 14.81 -3.95 10.84
C ILE A 174 15.70 -5.09 10.37
N GLU A 175 16.11 -5.96 11.29
CA GLU A 175 16.86 -7.17 10.91
C GLU A 175 15.93 -8.36 10.74
N ILE A 176 15.99 -9.01 9.58
CA ILE A 176 15.21 -10.21 9.26
C ILE A 176 16.10 -11.45 9.35
N ASP A 177 15.89 -12.27 10.37
CA ASP A 177 16.50 -13.59 10.46
C ASP A 177 15.72 -14.60 9.62
N ASN A 178 15.91 -14.53 8.30
CA ASN A 178 15.27 -15.35 7.27
C ASN A 178 15.69 -16.84 7.26
N GLY A 179 16.60 -17.24 8.16
CA GLY A 179 17.04 -18.62 8.35
C GLY A 179 16.66 -19.19 9.72
N ALA A 180 16.13 -18.37 10.64
CA ALA A 180 15.75 -18.82 11.96
C ALA A 180 14.60 -19.82 11.91
N THR A 181 14.69 -20.82 12.78
CA THR A 181 13.52 -21.62 13.17
C THR A 181 12.52 -20.73 13.89
N LEU A 182 11.22 -20.99 13.67
CA LEU A 182 10.19 -20.29 14.43
C LEU A 182 10.44 -20.51 15.93
N LYS A 183 10.32 -19.44 16.72
CA LYS A 183 10.44 -19.55 18.17
C LYS A 183 9.10 -19.97 18.74
N ASP A 184 9.15 -20.83 19.75
CA ASP A 184 7.94 -21.25 20.44
C ASP A 184 7.27 -20.07 21.13
N GLY A 185 5.95 -20.05 21.09
CA GLY A 185 5.15 -18.97 21.68
C GLY A 185 3.85 -18.73 20.94
N THR A 186 3.08 -17.78 21.46
CA THR A 186 1.85 -17.29 20.84
C THR A 186 2.10 -15.92 20.28
N TYR A 187 1.90 -15.80 18.97
CA TYR A 187 1.98 -14.56 18.22
C TYR A 187 0.57 -14.06 17.97
N SER A 188 0.36 -12.76 18.08
CA SER A 188 -0.94 -12.16 17.81
C SER A 188 -0.79 -10.83 17.11
N LEU A 189 -1.64 -10.61 16.13
CA LEU A 189 -1.77 -9.38 15.39
C LEU A 189 -3.23 -8.94 15.50
N LYS A 190 -3.43 -7.67 15.82
CA LYS A 190 -4.75 -7.06 15.86
C LYS A 190 -4.71 -5.80 15.01
N GLU A 191 -5.60 -5.74 14.04
CA GLU A 191 -5.78 -4.54 13.24
C GLU A 191 -6.21 -3.38 14.15
N LYS A 192 -5.55 -2.22 14.00
CA LYS A 192 -5.81 -1.07 14.88
C LYS A 192 -7.05 -0.27 14.46
N ASN A 193 -7.56 -0.49 13.25
CA ASN A 193 -8.73 0.19 12.72
C ASN A 193 -9.91 -0.76 12.69
N ASP A 194 -11.06 -0.29 13.15
CA ASP A 194 -12.32 -0.96 12.91
C ASP A 194 -12.88 -0.59 11.51
N SER A 195 -13.43 -1.58 10.83
CA SER A 195 -14.24 -1.47 9.62
C SER A 195 -15.66 -1.95 9.95
N ASN A 196 -16.64 -1.05 9.91
CA ASN A 196 -18.03 -1.34 10.28
C ASN A 196 -18.21 -1.92 11.71
N GLY A 197 -17.35 -1.53 12.65
CA GLY A 197 -17.36 -2.06 14.02
C GLY A 197 -16.66 -3.42 14.20
N TYR A 198 -16.02 -3.94 13.14
CA TYR A 198 -15.21 -5.17 13.17
C TYR A 198 -13.75 -4.85 12.90
N HIS A 199 -12.82 -5.61 13.49
CA HIS A 199 -11.41 -5.59 13.12
C HIS A 199 -10.89 -6.99 12.96
N THR A 200 -9.88 -7.13 12.11
CA THR A 200 -9.18 -8.41 11.94
C THR A 200 -8.31 -8.70 13.16
N THR A 201 -8.37 -9.94 13.66
CA THR A 201 -7.38 -10.46 14.60
C THR A 201 -6.79 -11.73 14.04
N PHE A 202 -5.47 -11.86 14.10
CA PHE A 202 -4.77 -13.07 13.77
C PHE A 202 -4.01 -13.56 15.00
N SER A 203 -4.03 -14.85 15.26
CA SER A 203 -3.14 -15.46 16.24
C SER A 203 -2.54 -16.75 15.71
N MET A 204 -1.33 -17.06 16.16
CA MET A 204 -0.58 -18.23 15.75
C MET A 204 0.19 -18.78 16.95
N THR A 205 0.12 -20.09 17.17
CA THR A 205 0.90 -20.77 18.20
C THR A 205 2.00 -21.60 17.56
N VAL A 206 3.24 -21.38 17.99
CA VAL A 206 4.41 -22.17 17.59
C VAL A 206 4.83 -23.06 18.75
N LYS A 207 5.04 -24.35 18.48
CA LYS A 207 5.62 -25.33 19.40
C LYS A 207 6.61 -26.19 18.64
N ASP A 208 7.75 -26.48 19.27
CA ASP A 208 8.86 -27.23 18.69
C ASP A 208 9.26 -26.70 17.29
N GLY A 209 9.24 -25.38 17.13
CA GLY A 209 9.57 -24.69 15.87
C GLY A 209 8.55 -24.86 14.74
N LYS A 210 7.35 -25.38 15.02
CA LYS A 210 6.27 -25.58 14.05
C LYS A 210 5.03 -24.80 14.44
N VAL A 211 4.33 -24.28 13.45
CA VAL A 211 2.98 -23.74 13.65
C VAL A 211 2.05 -24.90 14.04
N THR A 212 1.46 -24.81 15.22
CA THR A 212 0.53 -25.81 15.76
C THR A 212 -0.92 -25.33 15.76
N GLU A 213 -1.13 -24.02 15.71
CA GLU A 213 -2.45 -23.40 15.67
C GLU A 213 -2.38 -22.08 14.89
N SER A 214 -3.43 -21.76 14.15
CA SER A 214 -3.61 -20.48 13.48
C SER A 214 -5.10 -20.13 13.47
N ASN A 215 -5.42 -18.92 13.94
CA ASN A 215 -6.77 -18.39 13.99
C ASN A 215 -6.79 -17.02 13.31
N TYR A 216 -7.80 -16.77 12.47
CA TYR A 216 -8.05 -15.52 11.75
C TYR A 216 -9.51 -15.13 11.87
#